data_AF-A0A838JWL5-F1
#
_entry.id   AF-A0A838JWL5-F1
#
_cell.length_a   1.000
_cell.length_b   1.000
_cell.length_c   1.000
_cell.angle_alpha   90.00
_cell.angle_beta   90.00
_cell.angle_gamma   90.00
#
_symmetry.space_group_name_H-M   'P 1'
#
loop_
_entity.id
_entity.type
_entity.pdbx_description
1 polymer ?
#
loop_
_entity_poly.entity_id
_entity_poly.type
_entity_poly.pdbx_seq_one_letter_code
_entity_poly.pdbx_strand_id
1 'polypeptide(L)'
;MTDKVIIELHANPGRRASEAEIQAIRDRLTSVGFPERVRIPLASRGLSASGYTLGRREDSLIHHLVRRIVLDEQWTDGTTPEQYLADLRASIKDNSARFGVGKPQGNSAPLVYVFAGNLVPQQRRGRRDDPFLFVLYGVADGVIITGHMVSGADAVRKADDFRWLR
;
A
#
# COMPACT_ATOMS: atom_id res chain seq x y z
N MET A 1 6.39 14.43 11.81
CA MET A 1 6.47 15.70 11.05
C MET A 1 5.86 15.55 9.67
N THR A 2 6.23 14.53 8.88
CA THR A 2 5.66 14.28 7.55
C THR A 2 4.14 14.15 7.50
N ASP A 3 3.50 13.51 8.49
CA ASP A 3 2.04 13.35 8.51
C ASP A 3 1.31 14.71 8.54
N LYS A 4 1.90 15.74 9.17
CA LYS A 4 1.37 17.12 9.14
C LYS A 4 1.43 17.72 7.74
N VAL A 5 2.54 17.49 7.01
CA VAL A 5 2.69 17.93 5.61
C VAL A 5 1.61 17.32 4.73
N ILE A 6 1.29 16.03 4.91
CA ILE A 6 0.22 15.37 4.13
C ILE A 6 -1.15 16.01 4.43
N ILE A 7 -1.45 16.28 5.71
CA ILE A 7 -2.68 16.94 6.13
C ILE A 7 -2.78 18.36 5.54
N GLU A 8 -1.70 19.13 5.57
CA GLU A 8 -1.64 20.47 5.00
C GLU A 8 -1.81 20.48 3.48
N LEU A 9 -1.17 19.53 2.78
CA LEU A 9 -1.35 19.36 1.34
C LEU A 9 -2.82 19.04 1.04
N HIS A 10 -3.43 18.09 1.76
CA HIS A 10 -4.86 17.79 1.57
C HIS A 10 -5.77 19.00 1.79
N ALA A 11 -5.53 19.77 2.86
CA ALA A 11 -6.32 20.96 3.20
C ALA A 11 -6.19 22.11 2.18
N ASN A 12 -5.14 22.11 1.34
CA ASN A 12 -4.87 23.14 0.35
C ASN A 12 -4.86 22.55 -1.08
N PRO A 13 -6.02 22.28 -1.69
CA PRO A 13 -6.10 21.54 -2.96
C PRO A 13 -5.39 22.22 -4.14
N GLY A 14 -5.26 23.55 -4.14
CA GLY A 14 -4.53 24.31 -5.16
C GLY A 14 -3.00 24.23 -5.03
N ARG A 15 -2.47 23.73 -3.90
CA ARG A 15 -1.04 23.63 -3.64
C ARG A 15 -0.48 22.32 -4.19
N ARG A 16 0.58 22.42 -5.01
CA ARG A 16 1.41 21.27 -5.42
C ARG A 16 2.47 20.99 -4.35
N ALA A 17 2.81 19.72 -4.17
CA ALA A 17 3.90 19.35 -3.28
C ALA A 17 5.25 19.69 -3.93
N SER A 18 6.16 20.24 -3.13
CA SER A 18 7.56 20.44 -3.52
C SER A 18 8.33 19.11 -3.61
N GLU A 19 9.52 19.11 -4.22
CA GLU A 19 10.37 17.90 -4.27
C GLU A 19 10.74 17.41 -2.87
N ALA A 20 11.08 18.34 -1.97
CA ALA A 20 11.42 18.02 -0.59
C ALA A 20 10.25 17.37 0.16
N GLU A 21 9.01 17.82 -0.09
CA GLU A 21 7.82 17.23 0.53
C GLU A 21 7.51 15.84 -0.03
N ILE A 22 7.64 15.64 -1.34
CA ILE A 22 7.50 14.31 -1.95
C ILE A 22 8.55 13.35 -1.40
N GLN A 23 9.80 13.79 -1.28
CA GLN A 23 10.87 12.98 -0.70
C GLN A 23 10.58 12.65 0.77
N ALA A 24 10.11 13.61 1.56
CA ALA A 24 9.73 13.37 2.94
C ALA A 24 8.57 12.37 3.09
N ILE A 25 7.58 12.42 2.18
CA ILE A 25 6.48 11.44 2.10
C ILE A 25 7.03 10.07 1.74
N ARG A 26 7.88 9.98 0.72
CA ARG A 26 8.54 8.73 0.30
C ARG A 26 9.32 8.10 1.46
N ASP A 27 10.16 8.87 2.14
CA ASP A 27 10.96 8.40 3.28
C ASP A 27 10.06 7.89 4.42
N ARG A 28 8.99 8.64 4.73
CA ARG A 28 7.99 8.22 5.72
C ARG A 28 7.35 6.89 5.33
N LEU A 29 6.81 6.77 4.13
CA LEU A 29 6.09 5.57 3.68
C LEU A 29 7.01 4.33 3.59
N THR A 30 8.31 4.52 3.33
CA THR A 30 9.27 3.42 3.29
C THR A 30 9.76 2.97 4.67
N SER A 31 9.54 3.77 5.71
CA SER A 31 9.89 3.43 7.10
C SER A 31 8.78 2.71 7.85
N VAL A 32 7.52 2.86 7.44
CA VAL A 32 6.35 2.30 8.13
C VAL A 32 6.07 0.85 7.72
N GLY A 33 5.30 0.16 8.54
CA GLY A 33 4.79 -1.19 8.29
C GLY A 33 3.27 -1.23 8.24
N PHE A 34 2.71 -2.42 8.41
CA PHE A 34 1.27 -2.66 8.56
C PHE A 34 0.87 -2.61 10.05
N PRO A 35 -0.42 -2.47 10.37
CA PRO A 35 -0.91 -2.65 11.73
C PRO A 35 -0.51 -4.00 12.32
N GLU A 36 -0.14 -4.03 13.60
CA GLU A 36 0.38 -5.24 14.24
C GLU A 36 -0.62 -6.39 14.23
N ARG A 37 -1.89 -6.19 14.59
CA ARG A 37 -2.86 -7.30 14.66
C ARG A 37 -4.27 -6.89 14.29
N VAL A 38 -4.87 -7.61 13.35
CA VAL A 38 -6.22 -7.35 12.85
C VAL A 38 -7.12 -8.57 12.94
N ARG A 39 -8.44 -8.35 13.01
CA ARG A 39 -9.41 -9.44 12.92
C ARG A 39 -9.52 -9.89 11.47
N ILE A 40 -9.40 -11.19 11.22
CA ILE A 40 -9.50 -11.74 9.88
C ILE A 40 -10.97 -11.99 9.50
N PRO A 41 -11.40 -11.53 8.30
CA PRO A 41 -12.72 -11.83 7.75
C PRO A 41 -12.97 -13.33 7.70
N LEU A 42 -14.20 -13.78 7.95
CA LEU A 42 -14.52 -15.21 7.98
C LEU A 42 -14.13 -15.94 6.69
N ALA A 43 -14.36 -15.30 5.54
CA ALA A 43 -14.04 -15.83 4.21
C ALA A 43 -12.53 -16.01 3.94
N SER A 44 -11.66 -15.40 4.75
CA SER A 44 -10.20 -15.53 4.60
C SER A 44 -9.57 -16.48 5.61
N ARG A 45 -10.35 -17.01 6.57
CA ARG A 45 -9.80 -17.92 7.58
C ARG A 45 -9.54 -19.30 6.98
N GLY A 46 -8.44 -19.92 7.39
CA GLY A 46 -7.96 -21.20 6.86
C GLY A 46 -7.20 -21.09 5.53
N LEU A 47 -7.20 -19.93 4.88
CA LEU A 47 -6.31 -19.71 3.74
C LEU A 47 -4.85 -19.81 4.22
N SER A 48 -4.03 -20.46 3.41
CA SER A 48 -2.64 -20.75 3.76
C SER A 48 -1.70 -20.50 2.59
N ALA A 49 -0.54 -19.90 2.85
CA ALA A 49 0.55 -19.70 1.89
C ALA A 49 1.86 -19.43 2.62
N SER A 50 2.99 -19.78 2.01
CA SER A 50 4.34 -19.56 2.56
C SER A 50 4.52 -20.06 4.01
N GLY A 51 3.82 -21.12 4.41
CA GLY A 51 3.87 -21.67 5.77
C GLY A 51 2.99 -20.94 6.80
N TYR A 52 2.21 -19.93 6.40
CA TYR A 52 1.27 -19.22 7.27
C TYR A 52 -0.16 -19.69 7.00
N THR A 53 -0.97 -19.83 8.06
CA THR A 53 -2.40 -20.16 7.98
C THR A 53 -3.22 -19.12 8.73
N LEU A 54 -4.20 -18.51 8.08
CA LEU A 54 -4.96 -17.40 8.68
C LEU A 54 -5.99 -17.89 9.71
N GLY A 55 -5.80 -17.52 10.97
CA GLY A 55 -6.74 -17.76 12.06
C GLY A 55 -7.78 -16.64 12.24
N ARG A 56 -8.26 -16.45 13.48
CA ARG A 56 -9.25 -15.40 13.81
C ARG A 56 -8.62 -13.99 13.85
N ARG A 57 -7.36 -13.90 14.27
CA ARG A 57 -6.57 -12.68 14.37
C ARG A 57 -5.16 -12.99 13.94
N GLU A 58 -4.62 -12.19 13.04
CA GLU A 58 -3.24 -12.34 12.56
C GLU A 58 -2.60 -10.97 12.39
N ASP A 59 -1.30 -10.97 12.14
CA ASP A 59 -0.60 -9.77 11.72
C ASP A 59 -1.13 -9.31 10.37
N SER A 60 -1.37 -8.00 10.23
CA SER A 60 -1.98 -7.47 9.01
C SER A 60 -1.10 -7.73 7.78
N LEU A 61 0.23 -7.66 7.96
CA LEU A 61 1.20 -8.02 6.92
C LEU A 61 1.01 -9.47 6.43
N ILE A 62 0.86 -10.43 7.35
CA ILE A 62 0.65 -11.85 7.02
C ILE A 62 -0.69 -12.03 6.30
N HIS A 63 -1.76 -11.40 6.81
CA HIS A 63 -3.07 -11.44 6.14
C HIS A 63 -3.01 -10.93 4.70
N HIS A 64 -2.38 -9.78 4.48
CA HIS A 64 -2.24 -9.22 3.14
C HIS A 64 -1.40 -10.13 2.24
N LEU A 65 -0.26 -10.64 2.72
CA LEU A 65 0.58 -11.58 1.96
C LEU A 65 -0.21 -12.82 1.52
N VAL A 66 -0.83 -13.53 2.46
CA VAL A 66 -1.59 -14.75 2.15
C VAL A 66 -2.71 -14.45 1.15
N ARG A 67 -3.42 -13.33 1.33
CA ARG A 67 -4.43 -12.90 0.36
C ARG A 67 -3.82 -12.67 -1.03
N ARG A 68 -2.69 -11.99 -1.12
CA ARG A 68 -2.06 -11.66 -2.42
C ARG A 68 -1.53 -12.88 -3.15
N ILE A 69 -1.10 -13.91 -2.41
CA ILE A 69 -0.69 -15.19 -3.00
C ILE A 69 -1.92 -16.00 -3.42
N VAL A 70 -2.86 -16.23 -2.50
CA VAL A 70 -3.91 -17.25 -2.68
C VAL A 70 -5.10 -16.75 -3.50
N LEU A 71 -5.57 -15.52 -3.24
CA LEU A 71 -6.78 -15.00 -3.87
C LEU A 71 -6.47 -14.16 -5.12
N ASP A 72 -5.42 -13.36 -5.03
CA ASP A 72 -5.07 -12.43 -6.11
C ASP A 72 -4.03 -13.02 -7.08
N GLU A 73 -3.32 -14.09 -6.69
CA GLU A 73 -2.27 -14.75 -7.48
C GLU A 73 -1.14 -13.79 -7.94
N GLN A 74 -0.85 -12.75 -7.16
CA GLN A 74 0.08 -11.69 -7.54
C GLN A 74 1.53 -11.94 -7.10
N TRP A 75 1.71 -12.70 -6.01
CA TRP A 75 3.01 -13.17 -5.56
C TRP A 75 3.07 -14.70 -5.63
N THR A 76 4.26 -15.25 -5.82
CA THR A 76 4.46 -16.70 -5.75
C THR A 76 4.37 -17.20 -4.31
N ASP A 77 3.92 -18.45 -4.15
CA ASP A 77 4.09 -19.18 -2.91
C ASP A 77 5.59 -19.30 -2.57
N GLY A 78 5.93 -19.16 -1.29
CA GLY A 78 7.30 -19.02 -0.80
C GLY A 78 7.79 -17.57 -0.64
N THR A 79 7.02 -16.56 -1.09
CA THR A 79 7.30 -15.17 -0.73
C THR A 79 7.10 -14.97 0.77
N THR A 80 8.10 -14.40 1.44
CA THR A 80 8.06 -14.11 2.89
C THR A 80 7.43 -12.74 3.18
N PRO A 81 6.94 -12.49 4.41
CA PRO A 81 6.45 -11.17 4.83
C PRO A 81 7.47 -10.04 4.61
N GLU A 82 8.75 -10.31 4.89
CA GLU A 82 9.85 -9.36 4.73
C GLU A 82 10.10 -9.02 3.27
N GLN A 83 10.07 -10.03 2.38
CA GLN A 83 10.20 -9.83 0.93
C GLN A 83 9.03 -9.03 0.38
N TYR A 84 7.80 -9.38 0.78
CA TYR A 84 6.62 -8.66 0.35
C TYR A 84 6.68 -7.18 0.77
N LEU A 85 7.03 -6.88 2.02
CA LEU A 85 7.20 -5.50 2.48
C LEU A 85 8.35 -4.79 1.75
N ALA A 86 9.45 -5.49 1.48
CA ALA A 86 10.58 -4.94 0.71
C ALA A 86 10.17 -4.61 -0.73
N ASP A 87 9.35 -5.44 -1.37
CA ASP A 87 8.82 -5.21 -2.72
C ASP A 87 7.96 -3.94 -2.78
N LEU A 88 7.04 -3.77 -1.80
CA LEU A 88 6.24 -2.55 -1.69
C LEU A 88 7.14 -1.31 -1.52
N ARG A 89 8.14 -1.40 -0.64
CA ARG A 89 9.08 -0.30 -0.37
C ARG A 89 9.95 0.03 -1.58
N ALA A 90 10.37 -0.95 -2.36
CA ALA A 90 11.13 -0.74 -3.58
C ALA A 90 10.32 0.10 -4.59
N SER A 91 9.06 -0.27 -4.81
CA SER A 91 8.16 0.51 -5.68
C SER A 91 7.86 1.91 -5.14
N ILE A 92 7.72 2.11 -3.82
CA ILE A 92 7.54 3.47 -3.25
C ILE A 92 8.80 4.34 -3.46
N LYS A 93 10.00 3.75 -3.37
CA LYS A 93 11.28 4.46 -3.54
C LYS A 93 11.56 4.87 -4.98
N ASP A 94 10.91 4.23 -5.94
CA ASP A 94 11.15 4.49 -7.35
C ASP A 94 10.85 5.94 -7.74
N ASN A 95 11.67 6.49 -8.63
CA ASN A 95 11.51 7.88 -9.07
C ASN A 95 10.26 8.10 -9.93
N SER A 96 9.71 7.05 -10.54
CA SER A 96 8.44 7.09 -11.25
C SER A 96 7.23 6.98 -10.33
N ALA A 97 7.41 6.78 -9.02
CA ALA A 97 6.30 6.66 -8.07
C ALA A 97 5.51 7.98 -8.02
N ARG A 98 4.21 7.89 -8.28
CA ARG A 98 3.26 9.00 -8.21
C ARG A 98 2.47 8.94 -6.92
N PHE A 99 2.37 10.07 -6.25
CA PHE A 99 1.69 10.22 -4.97
C PHE A 99 0.43 11.05 -5.15
N GLY A 100 -0.69 10.54 -4.64
CA GLY A 100 -1.94 11.26 -4.52
C GLY A 100 -2.42 11.28 -3.08
N VAL A 101 -3.31 12.22 -2.78
CA VAL A 101 -3.93 12.37 -1.46
C VAL A 101 -5.43 12.52 -1.63
N GLY A 102 -6.20 11.99 -0.69
CA GLY A 102 -7.65 12.14 -0.65
C GLY A 102 -8.20 11.65 0.69
N LYS A 103 -9.37 12.14 1.11
CA LYS A 103 -10.00 11.78 2.38
C LYS A 103 -11.38 11.17 2.12
N PRO A 104 -11.51 9.83 2.15
CA PRO A 104 -12.82 9.19 2.08
C PRO A 104 -13.77 9.71 3.15
N GLN A 105 -15.07 9.75 2.83
CA GLN A 105 -16.10 10.15 3.78
C GLN A 105 -16.04 9.27 5.04
N GLY A 106 -16.06 9.88 6.22
CA GLY A 106 -15.97 9.19 7.51
C GLY A 106 -14.54 8.97 8.03
N ASN A 107 -13.50 9.20 7.23
CA ASN A 107 -12.13 9.14 7.71
C ASN A 107 -11.74 10.43 8.47
N SER A 108 -11.04 10.26 9.60
CA SER A 108 -10.54 11.36 10.43
C SER A 108 -9.34 12.08 9.82
N ALA A 109 -8.56 11.40 8.97
CA ALA A 109 -7.38 11.93 8.29
C ALA A 109 -7.34 11.50 6.82
N PRO A 110 -6.63 12.22 5.94
CA PRO A 110 -6.45 11.82 4.55
C PRO A 110 -5.67 10.50 4.43
N LEU A 111 -5.77 9.89 3.25
CA LEU A 111 -5.00 8.74 2.82
C LEU A 111 -4.00 9.18 1.75
N VAL A 112 -2.83 8.52 1.70
CA VAL A 112 -1.88 8.67 0.60
C VAL A 112 -1.96 7.45 -0.31
N TYR A 113 -2.16 7.71 -1.59
CA TYR A 113 -2.21 6.74 -2.67
C TYR A 113 -0.88 6.78 -3.41
N VAL A 114 -0.18 5.66 -3.48
CA VAL A 114 1.07 5.54 -4.23
C VAL A 114 0.88 4.58 -5.40
N PHE A 115 1.25 5.03 -6.59
CA PHE A 115 1.29 4.19 -7.80
C PHE A 115 2.69 4.23 -8.39
N ALA A 116 3.29 3.08 -8.63
CA ALA A 116 4.62 2.96 -9.20
C ALA A 116 4.70 1.76 -10.15
N GLY A 117 5.76 1.66 -10.94
CA GLY A 117 6.03 0.45 -11.72
C GLY A 117 6.15 -0.77 -10.80
N ASN A 118 5.74 -1.93 -11.31
CA ASN A 118 5.91 -3.20 -10.61
C ASN A 118 7.40 -3.60 -10.63
N LEU A 119 8.08 -3.35 -9.50
CA LEU A 119 9.49 -3.68 -9.29
C LEU A 119 9.69 -5.00 -8.54
N VAL A 120 8.63 -5.80 -8.35
CA VAL A 120 8.75 -7.13 -7.75
C VAL A 120 9.65 -7.99 -8.67
N PRO A 121 10.69 -8.66 -8.16
CA PRO A 121 11.54 -9.51 -8.99
C PRO A 121 10.76 -10.62 -9.67
N GLN A 122 11.15 -10.97 -10.90
CA GLN A 122 10.41 -11.91 -11.75
C GLN A 122 10.14 -13.26 -11.05
N GLN A 123 11.12 -13.79 -10.31
CA GLN A 123 10.97 -15.06 -9.57
C GLN A 123 9.94 -15.03 -8.42
N ARG A 124 9.47 -13.83 -8.00
CA ARG A 124 8.45 -13.65 -6.96
C ARG A 124 7.09 -13.24 -7.51
N ARG A 125 6.97 -12.99 -8.82
CA ARG A 125 5.70 -12.62 -9.44
C ARG A 125 4.81 -13.85 -9.61
N GLY A 126 3.57 -13.75 -9.14
CA GLY A 126 2.57 -14.79 -9.32
C GLY A 126 2.02 -14.81 -10.74
N ARG A 127 0.91 -15.53 -10.95
CA ARG A 127 0.27 -15.67 -12.26
C ARG A 127 -0.38 -14.37 -12.77
N ARG A 128 -0.71 -13.45 -11.87
CA ARG A 128 -1.32 -12.16 -12.18
C ARG A 128 -0.36 -11.04 -11.80
N ASP A 129 0.60 -10.78 -12.66
CA ASP A 129 1.69 -9.85 -12.40
C ASP A 129 1.48 -8.47 -13.02
N ASP A 130 0.38 -7.81 -12.63
CA ASP A 130 0.00 -6.50 -13.18
C ASP A 130 1.16 -5.48 -13.21
N PRO A 131 1.19 -4.58 -14.20
CA PRO A 131 2.35 -3.73 -14.49
C PRO A 131 2.65 -2.67 -13.43
N PHE A 132 1.69 -2.34 -12.56
CA PHE A 132 1.86 -1.33 -11.52
C PHE A 132 1.70 -1.92 -10.13
N LEU A 133 2.36 -1.30 -9.16
CA LEU A 133 2.17 -1.55 -7.75
C LEU A 133 1.47 -0.36 -7.11
N PHE A 134 0.43 -0.66 -6.34
CA PHE A 134 -0.35 0.30 -5.59
C PHE A 134 -0.17 0.09 -4.09
N VAL A 135 0.08 1.18 -3.36
CA VAL A 135 0.13 1.21 -1.89
C VAL A 135 -0.80 2.29 -1.36
N LEU A 136 -1.59 1.94 -0.34
CA LEU A 136 -2.43 2.87 0.39
C LEU A 136 -1.90 3.05 1.81
N TYR A 137 -1.64 4.30 2.18
CA TYR A 137 -1.16 4.69 3.51
C TYR A 137 -2.22 5.47 4.26
N GLY A 138 -2.44 5.11 5.53
CA GLY A 138 -3.34 5.79 6.45
C GLY A 138 -2.59 6.79 7.32
N VAL A 139 -2.87 8.09 7.14
CA VAL A 139 -2.18 9.16 7.90
C VAL A 139 -2.57 9.15 9.38
N ALA A 140 -3.80 8.79 9.73
CA ALA A 140 -4.27 8.73 11.11
C ALA A 140 -3.48 7.70 11.94
N ASP A 141 -3.31 6.49 11.40
CA ASP A 141 -2.68 5.38 12.10
C ASP A 141 -1.16 5.32 11.86
N GLY A 142 -0.67 6.01 10.83
CA GLY A 142 0.75 6.01 10.48
C GLY A 142 1.23 4.67 9.90
N VAL A 143 0.37 3.96 9.17
CA VAL A 143 0.60 2.59 8.68
C VAL A 143 0.20 2.40 7.23
N ILE A 144 0.78 1.39 6.60
CA ILE A 144 0.30 0.85 5.32
C ILE A 144 -1.02 0.12 5.58
N ILE A 145 -2.07 0.53 4.86
CA ILE A 145 -3.38 -0.12 4.90
C ILE A 145 -3.40 -1.32 3.95
N THR A 146 -2.83 -1.16 2.75
CA THR A 146 -2.75 -2.26 1.76
C THR A 146 -1.67 -2.01 0.71
N GLY A 147 -1.15 -3.09 0.15
CA GLY A 147 -0.29 -3.11 -1.04
C GLY A 147 -0.78 -4.20 -2.00
N HIS A 148 -0.72 -3.95 -3.31
CA HIS A 148 -0.97 -4.96 -4.35
C HIS A 148 -0.56 -4.48 -5.73
N MET A 149 -0.48 -5.42 -6.68
CA MET A 149 -0.36 -5.10 -8.09
C MET A 149 -1.72 -4.67 -8.66
N VAL A 150 -1.73 -3.76 -9.62
CA VAL A 150 -2.93 -3.25 -10.28
C VAL A 150 -2.65 -2.96 -11.75
N SER A 151 -3.64 -3.17 -12.61
CA SER A 151 -3.52 -2.92 -14.06
C SER A 151 -3.32 -1.43 -14.42
N GLY A 152 -3.71 -0.53 -13.52
CA GLY A 152 -3.53 0.91 -13.67
C GLY A 152 -4.20 1.70 -12.55
N ALA A 153 -4.06 3.04 -12.60
CA ALA A 153 -4.63 3.91 -11.57
C ALA A 153 -6.15 3.77 -11.46
N ASP A 154 -6.85 3.53 -12.56
CA ASP A 154 -8.32 3.47 -12.61
C ASP A 154 -8.90 2.16 -12.03
N ALA A 155 -8.06 1.14 -11.82
CA ALA A 155 -8.45 -0.11 -11.17
C ALA A 155 -8.69 0.05 -9.65
N VAL A 156 -8.29 1.19 -9.08
CA VAL A 156 -8.43 1.48 -7.64
C VAL A 156 -9.46 2.58 -7.43
N ARG A 157 -10.42 2.31 -6.53
CA ARG A 157 -11.35 3.32 -6.02
C ARG A 157 -10.59 4.36 -5.19
N LYS A 158 -10.74 5.62 -5.56
CA LYS A 158 -10.14 6.76 -4.87
C LYS A 158 -11.21 7.50 -4.07
N ALA A 159 -10.78 8.34 -3.14
CA ALA A 159 -11.69 9.28 -2.49
C ALA A 159 -12.23 10.27 -3.53
N ASP A 160 -13.42 10.82 -3.30
CA ASP A 160 -14.06 11.77 -4.23
C ASP A 160 -13.25 13.06 -4.38
N ASP A 161 -12.50 13.44 -3.35
CA ASP A 161 -11.59 14.59 -3.31
C ASP A 161 -10.14 14.23 -3.66
N PHE A 162 -9.92 13.05 -4.26
CA PHE A 162 -8.58 12.60 -4.64
C PHE A 162 -7.91 13.57 -5.61
N ARG A 163 -6.63 13.83 -5.35
CA ARG A 163 -5.78 14.59 -6.27
C ARG A 163 -4.34 14.07 -6.27
N TRP A 164 -3.67 14.22 -7.40
CA TRP A 164 -2.23 14.04 -7.49
C TRP A 164 -1.49 15.18 -6.78
N LEU A 165 -0.40 14.85 -6.11
CA LEU A 165 0.47 15.84 -5.46
C LEU A 165 1.42 16.51 -6.47
N ARG A 166 1.64 15.86 -7.63
CA ARG A 166 2.35 16.35 -8.81
C ARG A 166 1.79 15.82 -10.12
#